data_AF-A0A653W5X9-F1
#
_entry.id   AF-A0A653W5X9-F1
#
_cell.length_a   1.000
_cell.length_b   1.000
_cell.length_c   1.000
_cell.angle_alpha   90.00
_cell.angle_beta   90.00
_cell.angle_gamma   90.00
#
_symmetry.space_group_name_H-M   'P 1'
#
loop_
_entity.id
_entity.type
_entity.pdbx_description
1 polymer ?
#
loop_
_entity_poly.entity_id
_entity_poly.type
_entity_poly.pdbx_seq_one_letter_code
_entity_poly.pdbx_strand_id
1 'polypeptide(L)'
;MTNYKIKCLFYTILIMCRYILILFFICLLSCNDKNKEITYSYSTSLDKSIIQLIDNKELNSLDYKLPKPKPGDWLYTHKEKGQTFKQYCAQRMIIKPSNEKNKIYIQPIGEFSPWEKKIMDWNTEYIQLFFGLETVQLKPIDEVIIPKDRQRLHYGNHQLDASYIIHTLLPSRMPKDAVVIMGLTAQDLYPDPKWNYVFGLASYAKRTGVSSIFRYSNEDLDESNYTVCLRRIIKTSTHEISHMFSMAHCTHALCLMNGVNNLVEGDSRPNALCSVCLTKLSWNLKFNNNERMNRLIKFLKKHHLEIDATILKQQQIVLDK
;
A
#
# COMPACT_ATOMS: atom_id res chain seq x y z
N MET A 1 -35.52 68.26 8.31
CA MET A 1 -35.66 66.79 8.50
C MET A 1 -34.32 66.16 8.15
N THR A 2 -33.23 66.54 8.81
CA THR A 2 -32.80 66.08 10.15
C THR A 2 -32.74 64.55 10.29
N ASN A 3 -31.49 64.08 10.41
CA ASN A 3 -31.00 62.94 11.19
C ASN A 3 -31.52 61.53 10.87
N TYR A 4 -30.55 60.60 10.90
CA TYR A 4 -30.66 59.14 10.76
C TYR A 4 -30.40 58.56 9.37
N LYS A 5 -29.16 58.71 8.87
CA LYS A 5 -28.49 57.67 8.05
C LYS A 5 -26.98 57.87 7.84
N ILE A 6 -26.30 58.54 8.77
CA ILE A 6 -24.82 58.65 8.81
C ILE A 6 -24.37 58.37 10.25
N LYS A 7 -24.70 57.18 10.75
CA LYS A 7 -24.19 56.60 12.01
C LYS A 7 -24.25 55.07 11.89
N CYS A 8 -23.54 54.50 10.91
CA CYS A 8 -23.25 53.06 10.89
C CYS A 8 -22.00 52.67 10.08
N LEU A 9 -21.15 53.63 9.69
CA LEU A 9 -19.92 53.36 8.94
C LEU A 9 -18.64 53.87 9.63
N PHE A 10 -18.74 54.31 10.89
CA PHE A 10 -17.61 54.84 11.66
C PHE A 10 -17.32 54.08 12.96
N TYR A 11 -18.00 52.95 13.22
CA TYR A 11 -17.84 52.18 14.47
C TYR A 11 -17.22 50.78 14.31
N THR A 12 -16.87 50.36 13.10
CA THR A 12 -16.23 49.05 12.85
C THR A 12 -14.74 49.15 12.47
N ILE A 13 -14.23 50.35 12.20
CA ILE A 13 -12.80 50.57 11.84
C ILE A 13 -11.92 50.90 13.07
N LEU A 14 -12.51 51.21 14.23
CA LEU A 14 -11.76 51.47 15.47
C LEU A 14 -11.55 50.26 16.40
N ILE A 15 -12.10 49.08 16.07
CA ILE A 15 -11.91 47.85 16.87
C ILE A 15 -10.80 46.95 16.29
N MET A 16 -10.40 47.15 15.02
CA MET A 16 -9.33 46.37 14.38
C MET A 16 -7.90 46.92 14.60
N CYS A 17 -7.72 48.03 15.33
CA CYS A 17 -6.39 48.61 15.59
C CYS A 17 -5.87 48.46 17.04
N ARG A 18 -6.59 47.75 17.93
CA ARG A 18 -6.14 47.53 19.33
C ARG A 18 -5.57 46.14 19.64
N TYR A 19 -5.64 45.21 18.69
CA TYR A 19 -5.06 43.85 18.87
C TYR A 19 -3.74 43.62 18.15
N ILE A 20 -3.22 44.61 17.41
CA ILE A 20 -1.95 44.51 16.65
C ILE A 20 -0.74 45.01 17.47
N LEU A 21 -0.94 45.60 18.65
CA LEU A 21 0.15 46.20 19.46
C LEU A 21 0.45 45.47 20.78
N ILE A 22 -0.15 44.31 21.06
CA ILE A 22 0.07 43.53 22.30
C ILE A 22 0.82 42.22 22.08
N LEU A 23 1.22 41.88 20.84
CA LEU A 23 2.00 40.67 20.54
C LEU A 23 3.47 40.93 20.18
N PHE A 24 3.96 42.16 20.35
CA PHE A 24 5.33 42.56 19.96
C PHE A 24 6.29 42.85 21.13
N PHE A 25 5.89 42.61 22.38
CA PHE A 25 6.76 42.75 23.55
C PHE A 25 6.39 41.65 24.55
N ILE A 26 7.39 40.91 25.08
CA ILE A 26 7.32 39.64 25.85
C ILE A 26 7.45 38.44 24.87
N CYS A 27 8.59 37.79 24.61
CA CYS A 27 9.80 37.53 25.40
C CYS A 27 11.02 37.44 24.48
N LEU A 28 11.93 38.41 24.58
CA LEU A 28 13.35 38.23 24.25
C LEU A 28 14.08 37.93 25.57
N LEU A 29 14.20 36.65 25.93
CA LEU A 29 15.26 36.16 26.81
C LEU A 29 15.57 34.69 26.46
N SER A 30 16.67 34.52 25.72
CA SER A 30 17.68 33.47 25.87
C SER A 30 17.23 32.01 25.96
N CYS A 31 17.48 31.24 24.91
CA CYS A 31 18.47 30.18 24.98
C CYS A 31 18.99 29.83 23.58
N ASN A 32 20.31 29.93 23.48
CA ASN A 32 21.17 29.55 22.38
C ASN A 32 21.06 28.04 22.13
N ASP A 33 20.68 27.61 20.93
CA ASP A 33 21.08 26.28 20.47
C ASP A 33 21.33 26.27 18.96
N LYS A 34 22.52 25.78 18.64
CA LYS A 34 23.17 25.87 17.34
C LYS A 34 22.37 25.12 16.28
N ASN A 35 22.25 25.72 15.10
CA ASN A 35 21.99 25.01 13.85
C ASN A 35 22.97 23.83 13.73
N LYS A 36 22.51 22.62 14.00
CA LYS A 36 23.18 21.39 13.58
C LYS A 36 22.65 21.05 12.20
N GLU A 37 23.49 21.29 11.19
CA GLU A 37 23.44 20.53 9.94
C GLU A 37 23.34 19.05 10.28
N ILE A 38 22.25 18.40 9.92
CA ILE A 38 22.12 16.94 10.05
C ILE A 38 22.88 16.33 8.88
N THR A 39 24.18 16.16 9.06
CA THR A 39 24.98 15.21 8.29
C THR A 39 24.47 13.80 8.58
N TYR A 40 23.81 13.18 7.60
CA TYR A 40 23.42 11.77 7.67
C TYR A 40 24.65 10.88 7.61
N SER A 41 25.26 10.61 8.76
CA SER A 41 26.14 9.46 8.94
C SER A 41 25.27 8.19 9.04
N TYR A 42 25.67 7.12 8.36
CA TYR A 42 25.07 5.80 8.54
C TYR A 42 25.29 5.35 10.00
N SER A 43 24.32 5.65 10.85
CA SER A 43 24.27 5.21 12.24
C SER A 43 23.87 3.75 12.34
N THR A 44 24.67 2.99 13.08
CA THR A 44 24.58 1.56 13.39
C THR A 44 23.51 1.19 14.42
N SER A 45 22.56 2.06 14.76
CA SER A 45 21.49 1.72 15.71
C SER A 45 20.24 1.22 15.00
N LEU A 46 20.11 -0.11 14.82
CA LEU A 46 18.82 -0.72 14.55
C LEU A 46 17.84 -0.34 15.68
N ASP A 47 16.61 0.04 15.32
CA ASP A 47 15.53 0.33 16.27
C ASP A 47 15.26 -0.89 17.16
N LYS A 48 15.05 -0.68 18.47
CA LYS A 48 14.79 -1.75 19.46
C LYS A 48 13.61 -2.63 19.05
N SER A 49 12.57 -2.06 18.44
CA SER A 49 11.42 -2.80 17.91
C SER A 49 11.81 -3.75 16.76
N ILE A 50 12.74 -3.31 15.92
CA ILE A 50 13.24 -4.11 14.79
C ILE A 50 14.17 -5.22 15.29
N ILE A 51 15.04 -4.92 16.26
CA ILE A 51 15.91 -5.93 16.89
C ILE A 51 15.04 -7.04 17.51
N GLN A 52 14.00 -6.66 18.24
CA GLN A 52 13.07 -7.61 18.83
C GLN A 52 12.42 -8.51 17.77
N LEU A 53 12.01 -7.98 16.62
CA LEU A 53 11.45 -8.76 15.52
C LEU A 53 12.45 -9.72 14.86
N ILE A 54 13.72 -9.30 14.71
CA ILE A 54 14.76 -10.14 14.12
C ILE A 54 15.04 -11.36 14.99
N ASP A 55 15.06 -11.16 16.31
CA ASP A 55 15.34 -12.23 17.28
C ASP A 55 14.07 -12.95 17.77
N ASN A 56 12.90 -12.64 17.18
CA ASN A 56 11.62 -13.20 17.61
C ASN A 56 11.43 -14.66 17.16
N LYS A 57 11.97 -15.59 17.95
CA LYS A 57 11.79 -17.04 17.75
C LYS A 57 10.32 -17.46 17.83
N GLU A 58 9.54 -16.81 18.68
CA GLU A 58 8.10 -17.11 18.80
C GLU A 58 7.36 -16.78 17.50
N LEU A 59 7.67 -15.64 16.86
CA LEU A 59 7.03 -15.26 15.60
C LEU A 59 7.43 -16.22 14.47
N ASN A 60 8.69 -16.64 14.43
CA ASN A 60 9.13 -17.66 13.48
C ASN A 60 8.42 -19.01 13.70
N SER A 61 8.10 -19.37 14.95
CA SER A 61 7.39 -20.60 15.26
C SER A 61 5.94 -20.64 14.75
N LEU A 62 5.36 -19.47 14.43
CA LEU A 62 4.04 -19.35 13.80
C LEU A 62 4.07 -19.54 12.28
N ASP A 63 5.25 -19.58 11.66
CA ASP A 63 5.37 -19.69 10.20
C ASP A 63 5.02 -21.11 9.73
N TYR A 64 3.95 -21.21 8.93
CA TYR A 64 3.60 -22.45 8.26
C TYR A 64 4.50 -22.69 7.05
N LYS A 65 5.17 -23.84 7.00
CA LYS A 65 6.05 -24.20 5.88
C LYS A 65 5.27 -24.24 4.56
N LEU A 66 5.90 -23.77 3.48
CA LEU A 66 5.35 -23.95 2.14
C LEU A 66 5.20 -25.44 1.80
N PRO A 67 4.04 -25.88 1.26
CA PRO A 67 3.89 -27.23 0.77
C PRO A 67 4.85 -27.47 -0.41
N LYS A 68 5.15 -28.74 -0.68
CA LYS A 68 5.91 -29.10 -1.89
C LYS A 68 5.13 -28.65 -3.14
N PRO A 69 5.74 -27.89 -4.07
CA PRO A 69 5.04 -27.41 -5.26
C PRO A 69 4.54 -28.55 -6.14
N LYS A 70 3.32 -28.41 -6.66
CA LYS A 70 2.66 -29.35 -7.58
C LYS A 70 2.62 -28.79 -9.00
N PRO A 71 2.43 -29.62 -10.05
CA PRO A 71 2.22 -29.12 -11.41
C PRO A 71 1.15 -28.03 -11.45
N GLY A 72 1.48 -26.88 -12.05
CA GLY A 72 0.61 -25.71 -12.11
C GLY A 72 0.86 -24.66 -11.02
N ASP A 73 1.57 -24.98 -9.94
CA ASP A 73 1.98 -24.00 -8.92
C ASP A 73 3.14 -23.13 -9.42
N TRP A 74 3.24 -21.90 -8.90
CA TRP A 74 4.28 -20.95 -9.29
C TRP A 74 5.69 -21.53 -9.14
N LEU A 75 6.03 -22.07 -7.96
CA LEU A 75 7.36 -22.60 -7.63
C LEU A 75 7.67 -23.95 -8.32
N TYR A 76 6.67 -24.60 -8.91
CA TYR A 76 6.90 -25.78 -9.74
C TYR A 76 7.64 -25.38 -11.01
N THR A 77 7.19 -24.31 -11.66
CA THR A 77 7.74 -23.76 -12.90
C THR A 77 8.89 -22.77 -12.66
N HIS A 78 8.77 -21.89 -11.67
CA HIS A 78 9.71 -20.81 -11.40
C HIS A 78 10.60 -21.16 -10.19
N LYS A 79 11.89 -21.37 -10.43
CA LYS A 79 12.85 -21.65 -9.34
C LYS A 79 13.35 -20.35 -8.73
N GLU A 80 12.83 -20.03 -7.55
CA GLU A 80 13.16 -18.82 -6.82
C GLU A 80 14.00 -19.14 -5.58
N LYS A 81 15.05 -18.35 -5.36
CA LYS A 81 15.89 -18.47 -4.16
C LYS A 81 15.25 -17.79 -2.94
N GLY A 82 14.18 -17.01 -3.15
CA GLY A 82 13.62 -16.12 -2.15
C GLY A 82 14.59 -14.99 -1.76
N GLN A 83 14.30 -14.35 -0.63
CA GLN A 83 15.08 -13.23 -0.12
C GLN A 83 15.05 -13.28 1.42
N THR A 84 16.22 -13.41 2.05
CA THR A 84 16.35 -13.30 3.51
C THR A 84 16.26 -11.86 3.98
N PHE A 85 16.06 -11.63 5.28
CA PHE A 85 16.12 -10.28 5.86
C PHE A 85 17.49 -9.60 5.63
N LYS A 86 18.60 -10.33 5.83
CA LYS A 86 19.95 -9.80 5.57
C LYS A 86 20.13 -9.37 4.12
N GLN A 87 19.66 -10.17 3.15
CA GLN A 87 19.74 -9.82 1.73
C GLN A 87 18.87 -8.60 1.39
N TYR A 88 17.69 -8.47 2.01
CA TYR A 88 16.83 -7.30 1.86
C TYR A 88 17.53 -6.02 2.31
N CYS A 89 18.12 -6.01 3.51
CA CYS A 89 18.84 -4.83 4.02
C CYS A 89 20.12 -4.50 3.24
N ALA A 90 20.74 -5.49 2.59
CA ALA A 90 21.94 -5.30 1.79
C ALA A 90 21.66 -4.77 0.36
N GLN A 91 20.40 -4.55 -0.01
CA GLN A 91 20.08 -4.01 -1.33
C GLN A 91 20.57 -2.58 -1.49
N ARG A 92 21.25 -2.31 -2.61
CA ARG A 92 21.79 -0.98 -2.93
C ARG A 92 20.70 0.09 -3.12
N MET A 93 19.58 -0.29 -3.73
CA MET A 93 18.50 0.63 -4.12
C MET A 93 17.18 0.24 -3.44
N ILE A 94 17.20 0.15 -2.11
CA ILE A 94 15.99 -0.12 -1.33
C ILE A 94 15.08 1.11 -1.32
N ILE A 95 13.81 0.91 -1.66
CA ILE A 95 12.80 1.96 -1.63
C ILE A 95 12.24 2.06 -0.21
N LYS A 96 12.37 3.25 0.39
CA LYS A 96 11.89 3.56 1.74
C LYS A 96 11.24 4.95 1.78
N PRO A 97 10.28 5.19 2.69
CA PRO A 97 9.78 6.54 2.94
C PRO A 97 10.90 7.49 3.40
N SER A 98 10.67 8.77 3.17
CA SER A 98 11.50 9.90 3.59
C SER A 98 10.60 11.08 3.92
N ASN A 99 11.16 12.17 4.46
CA ASN A 99 10.37 13.37 4.76
C ASN A 99 9.71 13.99 3.51
N GLU A 100 10.32 13.82 2.34
CA GLU A 100 9.80 14.35 1.08
C GLU A 100 8.85 13.39 0.37
N LYS A 101 9.01 12.08 0.60
CA LYS A 101 8.24 11.02 -0.04
C LYS A 101 7.73 10.06 1.02
N ASN A 102 6.47 10.19 1.41
CA ASN A 102 5.90 9.47 2.54
C ASN A 102 4.48 8.93 2.29
N LYS A 103 3.96 9.06 1.07
CA LYS A 103 2.60 8.63 0.73
C LYS A 103 2.55 7.49 -0.28
N ILE A 104 1.50 6.69 -0.19
CA ILE A 104 1.09 5.74 -1.21
C ILE A 104 -0.05 6.38 -1.99
N TYR A 105 -0.01 6.33 -3.32
CA TYR A 105 -1.10 6.82 -4.14
C TYR A 105 -1.80 5.67 -4.85
N ILE A 106 -3.14 5.72 -4.90
CA ILE A 106 -3.96 4.83 -5.70
C ILE A 106 -4.54 5.65 -6.86
N GLN A 107 -4.28 5.23 -8.09
CA GLN A 107 -4.81 5.82 -9.32
C GLN A 107 -5.89 4.91 -9.89
N PRO A 108 -7.18 5.23 -9.74
CA PRO A 108 -8.24 4.49 -10.43
C PRO A 108 -8.13 4.72 -11.94
N ILE A 109 -8.25 3.67 -12.74
CA ILE A 109 -8.18 3.69 -14.20
C ILE A 109 -9.44 3.02 -14.75
N GLY A 110 -10.21 3.78 -15.52
CA GLY A 110 -11.49 3.36 -16.08
C GLY A 110 -12.68 3.68 -15.17
N GLU A 111 -13.82 3.11 -15.51
CA GLU A 111 -15.06 3.25 -14.76
C GLU A 111 -15.23 2.13 -13.73
N PHE A 112 -16.04 2.42 -12.71
CA PHE A 112 -16.32 1.50 -11.61
C PHE A 112 -17.81 1.58 -11.27
N SER A 113 -18.45 0.43 -11.21
CA SER A 113 -19.79 0.24 -10.64
C SER A 113 -19.83 0.67 -9.17
N PRO A 114 -21.02 0.87 -8.57
CA PRO A 114 -21.15 1.23 -7.16
C PRO A 114 -20.45 0.25 -6.21
N TRP A 115 -20.48 -1.06 -6.49
CA TRP A 115 -19.82 -2.05 -5.66
C TRP A 115 -18.31 -2.09 -5.86
N GLU A 116 -17.82 -1.94 -7.09
CA GLU A 116 -16.38 -1.85 -7.34
C GLU A 116 -15.78 -0.59 -6.69
N LYS A 117 -16.53 0.51 -6.62
CA LYS A 117 -16.13 1.71 -5.85
C LYS A 117 -15.96 1.40 -4.36
N LYS A 118 -16.90 0.67 -3.75
CA LYS A 118 -16.78 0.22 -2.35
C LYS A 118 -15.54 -0.67 -2.15
N ILE A 119 -15.32 -1.63 -3.06
CA ILE A 119 -14.13 -2.50 -3.03
C ILE A 119 -12.84 -1.69 -3.13
N MET A 120 -12.80 -0.70 -4.03
CA MET A 120 -11.67 0.20 -4.17
C MET A 120 -11.42 1.00 -2.88
N ASP A 121 -12.46 1.59 -2.29
CA ASP A 121 -12.33 2.37 -1.06
C ASP A 121 -11.83 1.50 0.11
N TRP A 122 -12.35 0.28 0.26
CA TRP A 122 -11.87 -0.68 1.26
C TRP A 122 -10.46 -1.20 0.98
N ASN A 123 -10.09 -1.37 -0.28
CA ASN A 123 -8.72 -1.71 -0.66
C ASN A 123 -7.74 -0.59 -0.29
N THR A 124 -8.10 0.67 -0.59
CA THR A 124 -7.33 1.85 -0.19
C THR A 124 -7.19 1.94 1.33
N GLU A 125 -8.28 1.71 2.08
CA GLU A 125 -8.26 1.64 3.55
C GLU A 125 -7.30 0.54 4.03
N TYR A 126 -7.41 -0.68 3.50
CA TYR A 126 -6.56 -1.79 3.89
C TYR A 126 -5.08 -1.53 3.58
N ILE A 127 -4.75 -0.95 2.43
CA ILE A 127 -3.38 -0.57 2.06
C ILE A 127 -2.80 0.43 3.07
N GLN A 128 -3.57 1.45 3.46
CA GLN A 128 -3.16 2.40 4.50
C GLN A 128 -2.87 1.69 5.82
N LEU A 129 -3.76 0.80 6.27
CA LEU A 129 -3.54 0.02 7.48
C LEU A 129 -2.32 -0.89 7.34
N PHE A 130 -2.16 -1.56 6.20
CA PHE A 130 -1.12 -2.56 5.98
C PHE A 130 0.28 -1.94 5.90
N PHE A 131 0.44 -0.76 5.33
CA PHE A 131 1.75 -0.11 5.25
C PHE A 131 1.98 0.93 6.35
N GLY A 132 0.93 1.35 7.06
CA GLY A 132 1.04 2.40 8.08
C GLY A 132 1.47 3.75 7.50
N LEU A 133 1.21 3.96 6.21
CA LEU A 133 1.51 5.20 5.48
C LEU A 133 0.20 5.80 5.00
N GLU A 134 0.15 7.14 4.90
CA GLU A 134 -0.98 7.83 4.29
C GLU A 134 -1.18 7.31 2.86
N THR A 135 -2.39 6.85 2.57
CA THR A 135 -2.77 6.35 1.25
C THR A 135 -3.83 7.26 0.65
N VAL A 136 -3.53 7.85 -0.50
CA VAL A 136 -4.38 8.83 -1.16
C VAL A 136 -4.96 8.26 -2.45
N GLN A 137 -6.28 8.20 -2.54
CA GLN A 137 -7.00 7.88 -3.76
C GLN A 137 -7.09 9.11 -4.66
N LEU A 138 -6.51 9.02 -5.86
CA LEU A 138 -6.57 10.08 -6.87
C LEU A 138 -7.92 10.07 -7.61
N LYS A 139 -8.18 11.14 -8.35
CA LYS A 139 -9.32 11.18 -9.28
C LYS A 139 -9.15 10.08 -10.35
N PRO A 140 -10.21 9.34 -10.70
CA PRO A 140 -10.16 8.38 -11.79
C PRO A 140 -9.68 9.03 -13.08
N ILE A 141 -8.91 8.28 -13.86
CA ILE A 141 -8.56 8.64 -15.23
C ILE A 141 -9.24 7.67 -16.19
N ASP A 142 -9.64 8.19 -17.34
CA ASP A 142 -10.27 7.39 -18.39
C ASP A 142 -9.25 6.41 -18.99
N GLU A 143 -9.68 5.19 -19.31
CA GLU A 143 -8.88 4.16 -19.98
C GLU A 143 -8.54 4.52 -21.43
N VAL A 144 -9.26 5.45 -22.06
CA VAL A 144 -8.99 5.98 -23.42
C VAL A 144 -7.59 6.61 -23.54
N ILE A 145 -6.98 7.02 -22.43
CA ILE A 145 -5.60 7.53 -22.44
C ILE A 145 -4.56 6.43 -22.72
N ILE A 146 -4.93 5.16 -22.56
CA ILE A 146 -4.09 4.01 -22.90
C ILE A 146 -4.21 3.83 -24.42
N PRO A 147 -3.10 3.84 -25.18
CA PRO A 147 -3.14 3.70 -26.63
C PRO A 147 -3.87 2.43 -27.10
N LYS A 148 -4.55 2.49 -28.25
CA LYS A 148 -5.31 1.33 -28.78
C LYS A 148 -4.44 0.11 -29.06
N ASP A 149 -3.18 0.29 -29.43
CA ASP A 149 -2.18 -0.79 -29.60
C ASP A 149 -1.69 -1.36 -28.26
N ARG A 150 -2.11 -0.76 -27.13
CA ARG A 150 -1.88 -1.20 -25.75
C ARG A 150 -3.16 -1.70 -25.08
N GLN A 151 -4.16 -2.00 -25.89
CA GLN A 151 -5.41 -2.64 -25.51
C GLN A 151 -5.64 -3.84 -26.44
N ARG A 152 -6.35 -4.86 -25.98
CA ARG A 152 -6.71 -6.00 -26.83
C ARG A 152 -8.04 -6.62 -26.43
N LEU A 153 -8.68 -7.29 -27.38
CA LEU A 153 -9.78 -8.21 -27.11
C LEU A 153 -9.24 -9.64 -27.07
N HIS A 154 -9.34 -10.31 -25.93
CA HIS A 154 -8.84 -11.66 -25.76
C HIS A 154 -9.89 -12.54 -25.06
N TYR A 155 -10.34 -13.58 -25.76
CA TYR A 155 -11.47 -14.43 -25.34
C TYR A 155 -12.70 -13.62 -24.88
N GLY A 156 -13.05 -12.58 -25.65
CA GLY A 156 -14.19 -11.71 -25.35
C GLY A 156 -13.95 -10.66 -24.26
N ASN A 157 -12.81 -10.68 -23.57
CA ASN A 157 -12.48 -9.69 -22.54
C ASN A 157 -11.66 -8.55 -23.13
N HIS A 158 -12.04 -7.32 -22.83
CA HIS A 158 -11.20 -6.16 -23.09
C HIS A 158 -10.07 -6.12 -22.05
N GLN A 159 -8.82 -6.11 -22.50
CA GLN A 159 -7.65 -6.13 -21.63
C GLN A 159 -6.74 -4.94 -21.87
N LEU A 160 -6.20 -4.38 -20.80
CA LEU A 160 -5.24 -3.29 -20.82
C LEU A 160 -3.80 -3.83 -20.61
N ASP A 161 -2.83 -3.24 -21.31
CA ASP A 161 -1.41 -3.57 -21.16
C ASP A 161 -0.88 -3.09 -19.80
N ALA A 162 -0.73 -4.02 -18.86
CA ALA A 162 -0.21 -3.75 -17.51
C ALA A 162 1.22 -3.20 -17.55
N SER A 163 2.05 -3.69 -18.49
CA SER A 163 3.43 -3.24 -18.66
C SER A 163 3.48 -1.79 -19.11
N TYR A 164 2.62 -1.39 -20.06
CA TYR A 164 2.49 0.02 -20.45
C TYR A 164 2.05 0.90 -19.28
N ILE A 165 1.07 0.44 -18.50
CA ILE A 165 0.55 1.18 -17.34
C ILE A 165 1.68 1.48 -16.34
N ILE A 166 2.46 0.47 -15.95
CA ILE A 166 3.49 0.64 -14.92
C ILE A 166 4.78 1.28 -15.45
N HIS A 167 5.14 1.11 -16.72
CA HIS A 167 6.42 1.63 -17.23
C HIS A 167 6.30 3.01 -17.86
N THR A 168 5.11 3.41 -18.30
CA THR A 168 4.91 4.64 -19.06
C THR A 168 3.87 5.54 -18.41
N LEU A 169 2.64 5.04 -18.21
CA LEU A 169 1.52 5.87 -17.76
C LEU A 169 1.72 6.38 -16.33
N LEU A 170 1.85 5.48 -15.35
CA LEU A 170 1.94 5.84 -13.94
C LEU A 170 3.21 6.62 -13.57
N PRO A 171 4.41 6.32 -14.12
CA PRO A 171 5.60 7.11 -13.84
C PRO A 171 5.44 8.59 -14.23
N SER A 172 4.72 8.89 -15.32
CA SER A 172 4.46 10.27 -15.76
C SER A 172 3.46 11.02 -14.86
N ARG A 173 2.72 10.30 -14.01
CA ARG A 173 1.65 10.82 -13.16
C ARG A 173 1.97 10.75 -11.66
N MET A 174 3.15 10.26 -11.30
CA MET A 174 3.54 10.07 -9.90
C MET A 174 3.62 11.41 -9.16
N PRO A 175 2.83 11.62 -8.08
CA PRO A 175 2.96 12.80 -7.24
C PRO A 175 4.37 12.93 -6.65
N LYS A 176 4.80 14.18 -6.39
CA LYS A 176 6.18 14.45 -5.94
C LYS A 176 6.50 13.80 -4.59
N ASP A 177 5.52 13.73 -3.70
CA ASP A 177 5.57 13.15 -2.37
C ASP A 177 5.19 11.65 -2.32
N ALA A 178 5.00 11.03 -3.49
CA ALA A 178 4.75 9.59 -3.58
C ALA A 178 6.03 8.78 -3.30
N VAL A 179 5.92 7.85 -2.36
CA VAL A 179 6.84 6.71 -2.27
C VAL A 179 6.59 5.78 -3.46
N VAL A 180 5.32 5.44 -3.67
CA VAL A 180 4.84 4.57 -4.74
C VAL A 180 3.48 5.05 -5.25
N ILE A 181 3.13 4.67 -6.48
CA ILE A 181 1.78 4.85 -7.03
C ILE A 181 1.29 3.51 -7.60
N MET A 182 0.06 3.14 -7.27
CA MET A 182 -0.57 1.92 -7.74
C MET A 182 -1.82 2.25 -8.57
N GLY A 183 -1.89 1.73 -9.79
CA GLY A 183 -3.12 1.71 -10.56
C GLY A 183 -4.09 0.68 -10.01
N LEU A 184 -5.38 1.00 -10.02
CA LEU A 184 -6.46 0.04 -9.80
C LEU A 184 -7.44 0.15 -10.95
N THR A 185 -7.89 -0.97 -11.50
CA THR A 185 -8.85 -0.98 -12.60
C THR A 185 -9.89 -2.09 -12.45
N ALA A 186 -11.07 -1.87 -13.01
CA ALA A 186 -12.08 -2.90 -13.22
C ALA A 186 -11.89 -3.67 -14.54
N GLN A 187 -11.00 -3.20 -15.43
CA GLN A 187 -10.69 -3.88 -16.69
C GLN A 187 -9.69 -5.01 -16.49
N ASP A 188 -9.73 -6.01 -17.36
CA ASP A 188 -8.76 -7.10 -17.32
C ASP A 188 -7.35 -6.63 -17.73
N LEU A 189 -6.32 -7.35 -17.30
CA LEU A 189 -4.92 -6.96 -17.52
C LEU A 189 -4.13 -8.06 -18.21
N TYR A 190 -3.18 -7.68 -19.05
CA TYR A 190 -2.17 -8.59 -19.59
C TYR A 190 -0.76 -7.98 -19.50
N PRO A 191 0.28 -8.78 -19.24
CA PRO A 191 1.65 -8.26 -19.07
C PRO A 191 2.45 -8.23 -20.38
N ASP A 192 2.14 -9.15 -21.30
CA ASP A 192 2.85 -9.38 -22.56
C ASP A 192 1.89 -10.06 -23.56
N PRO A 193 1.99 -9.79 -24.87
CA PRO A 193 1.10 -10.36 -25.88
C PRO A 193 0.98 -11.90 -25.86
N LYS A 194 1.99 -12.62 -25.38
CA LYS A 194 2.02 -14.09 -25.31
C LYS A 194 1.33 -14.68 -24.08
N TRP A 195 0.97 -13.85 -23.11
CA TRP A 195 0.37 -14.27 -21.85
C TRP A 195 -1.14 -14.07 -21.86
N ASN A 196 -1.88 -14.86 -21.10
CA ASN A 196 -3.34 -14.78 -21.04
C ASN A 196 -3.82 -13.53 -20.28
N TYR A 197 -3.41 -13.39 -19.03
CA TYR A 197 -3.75 -12.26 -18.17
C TYR A 197 -2.81 -12.21 -16.94
N VAL A 198 -2.89 -11.13 -16.17
CA VAL A 198 -2.34 -11.02 -14.80
C VAL A 198 -3.36 -10.40 -13.86
N PHE A 199 -3.29 -10.74 -12.58
CA PHE A 199 -4.10 -10.06 -11.56
C PHE A 199 -3.53 -8.69 -11.17
N GLY A 200 -2.22 -8.57 -11.24
CA GLY A 200 -1.47 -7.36 -11.01
C GLY A 200 -0.05 -7.50 -11.51
N LEU A 201 0.65 -6.37 -11.56
CA LEU A 201 2.05 -6.29 -11.98
C LEU A 201 2.71 -5.07 -11.33
N ALA A 202 3.94 -5.24 -10.84
CA ALA A 202 4.71 -4.16 -10.24
C ALA A 202 6.09 -3.98 -10.87
N SER A 203 6.55 -2.72 -10.88
CA SER A 203 7.92 -2.33 -11.17
C SER A 203 8.58 -1.78 -9.90
N TYR A 204 9.60 -2.52 -9.45
CA TYR A 204 10.45 -2.13 -8.32
C TYR A 204 11.13 -0.79 -8.59
N ALA A 205 11.79 -0.66 -9.75
CA ALA A 205 12.59 0.50 -10.09
C ALA A 205 11.76 1.76 -10.36
N LYS A 206 10.58 1.61 -10.97
CA LYS A 206 9.68 2.74 -11.27
C LYS A 206 8.80 3.10 -10.08
N ARG A 207 8.68 2.24 -9.06
CA ARG A 207 7.82 2.43 -7.88
C ARG A 207 6.35 2.55 -8.27
N THR A 208 5.96 1.74 -9.24
CA THR A 208 4.64 1.73 -9.85
C THR A 208 4.10 0.30 -9.94
N GLY A 209 2.82 0.12 -9.70
CA GLY A 209 2.14 -1.16 -9.85
C GLY A 209 0.74 -0.97 -10.40
N VAL A 210 0.09 -2.05 -10.82
CA VAL A 210 -1.32 -2.04 -11.20
C VAL A 210 -1.95 -3.36 -10.77
N SER A 211 -3.17 -3.33 -10.26
CA SER A 211 -4.00 -4.54 -10.03
C SER A 211 -5.38 -4.37 -10.64
N SER A 212 -6.01 -5.49 -10.94
CA SER A 212 -7.36 -5.55 -11.52
C SER A 212 -8.33 -6.31 -10.61
N ILE A 213 -9.55 -5.77 -10.54
CA ILE A 213 -10.70 -6.41 -9.90
C ILE A 213 -11.39 -7.42 -10.84
N PHE A 214 -11.20 -7.28 -12.16
CA PHE A 214 -11.97 -7.96 -13.21
C PHE A 214 -12.13 -9.47 -13.01
N ARG A 215 -11.03 -10.14 -12.66
CA ARG A 215 -11.00 -11.61 -12.49
C ARG A 215 -11.43 -12.07 -11.09
N TYR A 216 -11.85 -11.16 -10.23
CA TYR A 216 -12.33 -11.42 -8.87
C TYR A 216 -13.82 -11.11 -8.71
N SER A 217 -14.35 -10.20 -9.52
CA SER A 217 -15.78 -10.03 -9.76
C SER A 217 -16.29 -11.21 -10.60
N ASN A 218 -16.68 -12.29 -9.92
CA ASN A 218 -17.39 -13.39 -10.54
C ASN A 218 -18.87 -12.96 -10.72
N GLU A 219 -19.19 -12.21 -11.78
CA GLU A 219 -20.48 -11.51 -12.03
C GLU A 219 -20.53 -10.09 -11.43
N ASP A 220 -21.70 -9.44 -11.53
CA ASP A 220 -21.95 -8.16 -10.88
C ASP A 220 -21.72 -8.29 -9.37
N LEU A 221 -20.84 -7.45 -8.83
CA LEU A 221 -20.53 -7.48 -7.41
C LEU A 221 -21.74 -7.02 -6.59
N ASP A 222 -22.00 -7.71 -5.50
CA ASP A 222 -23.05 -7.38 -4.54
C ASP A 222 -22.68 -7.78 -3.10
N GLU A 223 -23.62 -7.63 -2.17
CA GLU A 223 -23.41 -7.96 -0.76
C GLU A 223 -23.10 -9.45 -0.52
N SER A 224 -23.55 -10.33 -1.41
CA SER A 224 -23.38 -11.79 -1.27
C SER A 224 -21.98 -12.27 -1.68
N ASN A 225 -21.32 -11.57 -2.61
CA ASN A 225 -20.06 -12.03 -3.21
C ASN A 225 -18.85 -11.09 -2.96
N TYR A 226 -19.06 -9.86 -2.47
CA TYR A 226 -17.99 -8.86 -2.35
C TYR A 226 -16.83 -9.33 -1.47
N THR A 227 -17.08 -10.13 -0.43
CA THR A 227 -16.07 -10.57 0.54
C THR A 227 -14.93 -11.32 -0.13
N VAL A 228 -15.24 -12.21 -1.07
CA VAL A 228 -14.21 -12.98 -1.82
C VAL A 228 -13.40 -12.05 -2.71
N CYS A 229 -14.08 -11.13 -3.42
CA CYS A 229 -13.42 -10.14 -4.26
C CYS A 229 -12.49 -9.24 -3.43
N LEU A 230 -12.98 -8.72 -2.31
CA LEU A 230 -12.21 -7.88 -1.38
C LEU A 230 -10.99 -8.64 -0.87
N ARG A 231 -11.16 -9.89 -0.41
CA ARG A 231 -10.07 -10.72 0.09
C ARG A 231 -8.94 -10.88 -0.93
N ARG A 232 -9.29 -11.03 -2.21
CA ARG A 232 -8.34 -11.22 -3.30
C ARG A 232 -7.68 -9.92 -3.72
N ILE A 233 -8.42 -8.82 -3.86
CA ILE A 233 -7.83 -7.56 -4.31
C ILE A 233 -6.91 -6.93 -3.26
N ILE A 234 -7.23 -7.03 -1.96
CA ILE A 234 -6.32 -6.55 -0.91
C ILE A 234 -5.03 -7.34 -0.90
N LYS A 235 -5.11 -8.65 -1.19
CA LYS A 235 -3.95 -9.54 -1.31
C LYS A 235 -3.03 -9.06 -2.43
N THR A 236 -3.59 -8.98 -3.63
CA THR A 236 -2.83 -8.63 -4.83
C THR A 236 -2.27 -7.21 -4.71
N SER A 237 -3.05 -6.25 -4.24
CA SER A 237 -2.57 -4.88 -4.08
C SER A 237 -1.42 -4.76 -3.08
N THR A 238 -1.54 -5.40 -1.92
CA THR A 238 -0.46 -5.36 -0.92
C THR A 238 0.75 -6.20 -1.33
N HIS A 239 0.58 -7.26 -2.12
CA HIS A 239 1.66 -8.01 -2.76
C HIS A 239 2.45 -7.13 -3.74
N GLU A 240 1.77 -6.53 -4.72
CA GLU A 240 2.39 -5.65 -5.71
C GLU A 240 3.04 -4.41 -5.08
N ILE A 241 2.40 -3.81 -4.07
CA ILE A 241 3.01 -2.69 -3.35
C ILE A 241 4.25 -3.13 -2.55
N SER A 242 4.24 -4.33 -1.97
CA SER A 242 5.42 -4.85 -1.26
C SER A 242 6.61 -5.06 -2.21
N HIS A 243 6.38 -5.44 -3.47
CA HIS A 243 7.40 -5.41 -4.51
C HIS A 243 7.97 -4.00 -4.73
N MET A 244 7.11 -2.98 -4.74
CA MET A 244 7.57 -1.59 -4.84
C MET A 244 8.38 -1.13 -3.61
N PHE A 245 8.19 -1.77 -2.44
CA PHE A 245 9.06 -1.66 -1.25
C PHE A 245 10.25 -2.65 -1.27
N SER A 246 10.64 -3.11 -2.45
CA SER A 246 11.83 -3.92 -2.72
C SER A 246 11.81 -5.35 -2.16
N MET A 247 10.65 -5.87 -1.74
CA MET A 247 10.52 -7.26 -1.33
C MET A 247 10.39 -8.18 -2.54
N ALA A 248 11.23 -9.21 -2.59
CA ALA A 248 11.06 -10.29 -3.57
C ALA A 248 9.97 -11.27 -3.11
N HIS A 249 9.60 -12.20 -4.00
CA HIS A 249 8.77 -13.33 -3.61
C HIS A 249 9.36 -14.09 -2.42
N CYS A 250 8.48 -14.56 -1.54
CA CYS A 250 8.81 -15.32 -0.36
C CYS A 250 8.75 -16.81 -0.66
N THR A 251 9.83 -17.53 -0.34
CA THR A 251 9.92 -19.00 -0.39
C THR A 251 10.13 -19.61 1.00
N HIS A 252 10.04 -18.80 2.06
CA HIS A 252 10.31 -19.23 3.44
C HIS A 252 9.13 -20.02 4.04
N ALA A 253 7.92 -19.48 3.89
CA ALA A 253 6.70 -19.94 4.54
C ALA A 253 5.47 -19.51 3.72
N LEU A 254 4.29 -20.01 4.08
CA LEU A 254 3.02 -19.48 3.60
C LEU A 254 2.94 -17.99 3.98
N CYS A 255 2.83 -17.15 2.97
CA CYS A 255 3.01 -15.70 3.10
C CYS A 255 2.26 -14.98 1.98
N LEU A 256 1.78 -13.77 2.26
CA LEU A 256 1.28 -12.82 1.27
C LEU A 256 2.22 -12.68 0.06
N MET A 257 3.54 -12.68 0.30
CA MET A 257 4.57 -12.50 -0.72
C MET A 257 4.93 -13.77 -1.50
N ASN A 258 4.21 -14.88 -1.35
CA ASN A 258 4.46 -16.04 -2.22
C ASN A 258 4.07 -15.71 -3.66
N GLY A 259 4.90 -16.08 -4.64
CA GLY A 259 4.47 -16.08 -6.04
C GLY A 259 3.31 -17.05 -6.24
N VAL A 260 2.35 -16.69 -7.11
CA VAL A 260 1.13 -17.45 -7.37
C VAL A 260 0.87 -17.52 -8.86
N ASN A 261 0.44 -18.68 -9.34
CA ASN A 261 0.22 -18.90 -10.77
C ASN A 261 -1.27 -18.94 -11.15
N ASN A 262 -2.17 -19.16 -10.19
CA ASN A 262 -3.62 -19.26 -10.42
C ASN A 262 -4.42 -18.91 -9.15
N LEU A 263 -5.75 -18.77 -9.29
CA LEU A 263 -6.65 -18.41 -8.18
C LEU A 263 -6.65 -19.41 -7.03
N VAL A 264 -6.63 -20.71 -7.32
CA VAL A 264 -6.65 -21.75 -6.28
C VAL A 264 -5.39 -21.66 -5.42
N GLU A 265 -4.24 -21.50 -6.07
CA GLU A 265 -2.98 -21.26 -5.37
C GLU A 265 -3.04 -19.98 -4.54
N GLY A 266 -3.49 -18.87 -5.13
CA GLY A 266 -3.60 -17.57 -4.46
C GLY A 266 -4.55 -17.57 -3.27
N ASP A 267 -5.70 -18.23 -3.37
CA ASP A 267 -6.69 -18.33 -2.30
C ASP A 267 -6.19 -19.12 -1.10
N SER A 268 -5.32 -20.12 -1.34
CA SER A 268 -4.65 -20.90 -0.30
C SER A 268 -3.58 -20.12 0.47
N ARG A 269 -3.15 -18.95 -0.02
CA ARG A 269 -2.20 -18.08 0.68
C ARG A 269 -2.92 -17.13 1.66
N PRO A 270 -2.29 -16.75 2.77
CA PRO A 270 -2.90 -15.82 3.72
C PRO A 270 -2.78 -14.36 3.25
N ASN A 271 -3.64 -13.48 3.77
CA ASN A 271 -3.43 -12.02 3.75
C ASN A 271 -2.51 -11.57 4.91
N ALA A 272 -1.44 -12.32 5.16
CA ALA A 272 -0.50 -12.09 6.26
C ALA A 272 0.94 -12.30 5.80
N LEU A 273 1.86 -11.47 6.28
CA LEU A 273 3.29 -11.66 6.08
C LEU A 273 3.79 -12.74 7.05
N CYS A 274 4.69 -13.62 6.58
CA CYS A 274 5.44 -14.49 7.49
C CYS A 274 6.43 -13.67 8.31
N SER A 275 7.06 -14.29 9.32
CA SER A 275 8.04 -13.64 10.20
C SER A 275 9.11 -12.87 9.42
N VAL A 276 9.71 -13.49 8.40
CA VAL A 276 10.78 -12.88 7.59
C VAL A 276 10.30 -11.64 6.85
N CYS A 277 9.12 -11.68 6.21
CA CYS A 277 8.64 -10.55 5.43
C CYS A 277 8.05 -9.43 6.31
N LEU A 278 7.47 -9.78 7.46
CA LEU A 278 7.04 -8.81 8.46
C LEU A 278 8.24 -8.05 9.03
N THR A 279 9.35 -8.73 9.32
CA THR A 279 10.59 -8.10 9.79
C THR A 279 11.17 -7.15 8.73
N LYS A 280 11.19 -7.54 7.45
CA LYS A 280 11.61 -6.64 6.35
C LYS A 280 10.76 -5.37 6.30
N LEU A 281 9.44 -5.53 6.31
CA LEU A 281 8.53 -4.39 6.17
C LEU A 281 8.59 -3.48 7.41
N SER A 282 8.63 -4.07 8.61
CA SER A 282 8.76 -3.33 9.87
C SER A 282 10.08 -2.55 9.92
N TRP A 283 11.19 -3.15 9.44
CA TRP A 283 12.47 -2.46 9.36
C TRP A 283 12.43 -1.26 8.40
N ASN A 284 11.76 -1.43 7.25
CA ASN A 284 11.71 -0.39 6.22
C ASN A 284 10.79 0.77 6.65
N LEU A 285 9.57 0.45 7.11
CA LEU A 285 8.52 1.45 7.34
C LEU A 285 8.45 1.96 8.78
N LYS A 286 9.07 1.25 9.74
CA LYS A 286 9.12 1.64 11.16
C LYS A 286 7.74 1.92 11.79
N PHE A 287 6.69 1.23 11.35
CA PHE A 287 5.36 1.37 11.94
C PHE A 287 5.26 0.68 13.30
N ASN A 288 4.31 1.14 14.13
CA ASN A 288 3.93 0.43 15.36
C ASN A 288 3.14 -0.84 14.99
N ASN A 289 3.76 -2.00 15.19
CA ASN A 289 3.14 -3.28 14.85
C ASN A 289 1.85 -3.57 15.63
N ASN A 290 1.78 -3.23 16.91
CA ASN A 290 0.65 -3.61 17.75
C ASN A 290 -0.60 -2.80 17.39
N GLU A 291 -0.44 -1.48 17.19
CA GLU A 291 -1.53 -0.62 16.70
C GLU A 291 -1.97 -1.05 15.30
N ARG A 292 -1.02 -1.27 14.40
CA ARG A 292 -1.26 -1.73 13.03
C ARG A 292 -2.04 -3.04 12.99
N MET A 293 -1.60 -4.05 13.75
CA MET A 293 -2.26 -5.36 13.81
C MET A 293 -3.69 -5.23 14.36
N ASN A 294 -3.90 -4.45 15.41
CA ASN A 294 -5.24 -4.20 15.97
C ASN A 294 -6.21 -3.66 14.90
N ARG A 295 -5.76 -2.67 14.12
CA ARG A 295 -6.57 -2.04 13.08
C ARG A 295 -6.83 -2.99 11.91
N LEU A 296 -5.83 -3.75 11.47
CA LEU A 296 -5.98 -4.77 10.43
C LEU A 296 -6.97 -5.87 10.85
N ILE A 297 -6.84 -6.41 12.08
CA ILE A 297 -7.76 -7.44 12.60
C ILE A 297 -9.19 -6.91 12.64
N LYS A 298 -9.39 -5.67 13.09
CA LYS A 298 -10.72 -5.03 13.10
C LYS A 298 -11.29 -4.89 11.70
N PHE A 299 -10.49 -4.46 10.73
CA PHE A 299 -10.90 -4.37 9.33
C PHE A 299 -11.31 -5.74 8.78
N LEU A 300 -10.48 -6.76 8.96
CA LEU A 300 -10.75 -8.11 8.46
C LEU A 300 -12.03 -8.70 9.07
N LYS A 301 -12.27 -8.50 10.37
CA LYS A 301 -13.52 -8.92 11.03
C LYS A 301 -14.74 -8.17 10.52
N LYS A 302 -14.63 -6.86 10.28
CA LYS A 302 -15.71 -6.03 9.70
C LYS A 302 -16.16 -6.56 8.33
N HIS A 303 -15.24 -7.14 7.56
CA HIS A 303 -15.49 -7.65 6.21
C HIS A 303 -15.57 -9.18 6.14
N HIS A 304 -15.82 -9.87 7.26
CA HIS A 304 -16.00 -11.33 7.28
C HIS A 304 -14.82 -12.13 6.70
N LEU A 305 -13.59 -11.72 7.07
CA LEU A 305 -12.32 -12.37 6.70
C LEU A 305 -11.65 -13.00 7.93
N GLU A 306 -12.37 -13.90 8.60
CA GLU A 306 -12.03 -14.45 9.93
C GLU A 306 -10.74 -15.28 9.93
N ILE A 307 -10.48 -16.02 8.85
CA ILE A 307 -9.27 -16.84 8.73
C ILE A 307 -8.03 -15.94 8.75
N ASP A 308 -8.01 -14.91 7.91
CA ASP A 308 -6.89 -13.96 7.84
C ASP A 308 -6.79 -13.16 9.16
N ALA A 309 -7.92 -12.78 9.77
CA ALA A 309 -7.94 -12.09 11.07
C ALA A 309 -7.35 -12.95 12.21
N THR A 310 -7.61 -14.26 12.19
CA THR A 310 -7.10 -15.21 13.20
C THR A 310 -5.58 -15.34 13.10
N ILE A 311 -5.05 -15.44 11.87
CA ILE A 311 -3.60 -15.49 11.63
C ILE A 311 -2.93 -14.23 12.16
N LEU A 312 -3.47 -13.04 11.84
CA LEU A 312 -2.91 -11.78 12.36
C LEU A 312 -3.04 -11.67 13.90
N LYS A 313 -4.10 -12.24 14.51
CA LYS A 313 -4.25 -12.24 15.96
C LYS A 313 -3.20 -13.08 16.66
N GLN A 314 -2.83 -14.24 16.10
CA GLN A 314 -1.74 -15.06 16.62
C GLN A 314 -0.41 -14.33 16.57
N GLN A 315 -0.10 -13.66 15.45
CA GLN A 315 1.10 -12.84 15.31
C GLN A 315 1.10 -11.68 16.32
N GLN A 316 -0.02 -10.99 16.49
CA GLN A 316 -0.15 -9.89 17.45
C GLN A 316 0.18 -10.33 18.89
N ILE A 317 -0.35 -11.47 19.36
CA ILE A 317 -0.11 -11.96 20.72
C ILE A 317 1.39 -12.13 21.01
N VAL A 318 2.16 -12.50 19.99
CA VAL A 318 3.62 -12.64 20.10
C VAL A 318 4.34 -11.29 20.07
N LEU A 319 3.81 -10.30 19.34
CA LEU A 319 4.37 -8.96 19.22
C LEU A 319 4.05 -8.04 20.41
N ASP A 320 3.00 -8.37 21.17
CA ASP A 320 2.59 -7.63 22.39
C ASP A 320 3.43 -8.00 23.63
N LYS A 321 4.24 -9.06 23.57
CA LYS A 321 5.13 -9.50 24.67
C LYS A 321 6.47 -8.77 24.67
#